data_AF-A0A3D2TKN2-F1
#
_entry.id   AF-A0A3D2TKN2-F1
#
_cell.length_a   1.000
_cell.length_b   1.000
_cell.length_c   1.000
_cell.angle_alpha   90.00
_cell.angle_beta   90.00
_cell.angle_gamma   90.00
#
_symmetry.space_group_name_H-M   'P 1'
#
loop_
_entity.id
_entity.type
_entity.pdbx_description
1 polymer ?
#
loop_
_entity_poly.entity_id
_entity_poly.type
_entity_poly.pdbx_seq_one_letter_code
_entity_poly.pdbx_strand_id
1 'polypeptide(L)' 'GGIAKFARLKVVRNDAGNLVVLARNGEISLVDDRGREVEKFEIPAGATLRVEENDTVKTGETVC' A
#
# COMPACT_ATOMS: atom_id res chain seq x y z
N GLY A 1 -1.87 9.26 11.81
CA GLY A 1 -2.52 8.69 10.62
C GLY A 1 -1.80 9.24 9.40
N GLY A 2 -1.76 8.50 8.32
CA GLY A 2 -1.17 8.93 7.07
C GLY A 2 -1.96 8.37 5.89
N ILE A 3 -1.72 8.91 4.71
CA ILE A 3 -2.35 8.46 3.46
C ILE A 3 -1.40 7.47 2.79
N ALA A 4 -1.90 6.29 2.43
CA ALA A 4 -1.14 5.33 1.66
C ALA A 4 -1.02 5.79 0.19
N LYS A 5 0.21 5.95 -0.29
CA LYS A 5 0.55 6.27 -1.67
C LYS A 5 1.27 5.09 -2.30
N PHE A 6 0.78 4.67 -3.47
CA PHE A 6 1.36 3.55 -4.18
C PHE A 6 2.39 4.07 -5.18
N ALA A 7 3.60 3.52 -5.12
CA ALA A 7 4.69 3.85 -6.03
C ALA A 7 5.14 2.57 -6.73
N ARG A 8 5.05 2.54 -8.08
CA ARG A 8 5.41 1.37 -8.90
C ARG A 8 4.69 0.08 -8.49
N LEU A 9 3.58 0.20 -7.76
CA LEU A 9 2.76 -0.91 -7.30
C LEU A 9 1.76 -1.26 -8.40
N LYS A 10 1.65 -2.54 -8.74
CA LYS A 10 0.60 -3.04 -9.63
C LYS A 10 -0.21 -4.06 -8.86
N VAL A 11 -1.48 -3.78 -8.67
CA VAL A 11 -2.40 -4.60 -7.87
C VAL A 11 -3.55 -5.08 -8.72
N VAL A 12 -4.03 -6.29 -8.45
CA VAL A 12 -5.23 -6.85 -9.09
C VAL A 12 -6.14 -7.43 -8.02
N ARG A 13 -7.45 -7.37 -8.25
CA ARG A 13 -8.41 -8.06 -7.40
C ARG A 13 -8.61 -9.48 -7.92
N ASN A 14 -8.41 -10.48 -7.07
CA ASN A 14 -8.72 -11.86 -7.42
C ASN A 14 -10.22 -12.17 -7.23
N ASP A 15 -10.63 -13.38 -7.63
CA ASP A 15 -12.02 -13.83 -7.51
C ASP A 15 -12.54 -13.88 -6.06
N ALA A 16 -11.63 -14.09 -5.09
CA ALA A 16 -11.93 -14.03 -3.66
C ALA A 16 -12.06 -12.59 -3.11
N GLY A 17 -11.90 -11.56 -3.96
CA GLY A 17 -12.00 -10.15 -3.58
C GLY A 17 -10.73 -9.53 -2.99
N ASN A 18 -9.64 -10.29 -2.88
CA ASN A 18 -8.37 -9.84 -2.30
C ASN A 18 -7.53 -9.05 -3.31
N LEU A 19 -6.86 -8.00 -2.84
CA LEU A 19 -5.91 -7.23 -3.63
C LEU A 19 -4.54 -7.91 -3.61
N VAL A 20 -4.06 -8.37 -4.76
CA VAL A 20 -2.79 -9.09 -4.89
C VAL A 20 -1.80 -8.26 -5.69
N VAL A 21 -0.58 -8.10 -5.17
CA VAL A 21 0.51 -7.37 -5.80
C VAL A 21 1.15 -8.21 -6.88
N LEU A 22 1.25 -7.68 -8.09
CA LEU A 22 1.93 -8.31 -9.23
C LEU A 22 3.33 -7.73 -9.47
N ALA A 23 3.60 -6.52 -8.96
CA ALA A 23 4.88 -5.86 -9.15
C ALA A 23 5.98 -6.48 -8.27
N ARG A 24 7.17 -6.69 -8.86
CA ARG A 24 8.36 -7.20 -8.14
C ARG A 24 9.09 -6.13 -7.32
N ASN A 25 8.84 -4.87 -7.61
CA ASN A 25 9.48 -3.69 -7.01
C ASN A 25 8.43 -2.64 -6.61
N GLY A 26 7.31 -3.12 -6.07
CA GLY A 26 6.24 -2.26 -5.59
C GLY A 26 6.60 -1.61 -4.27
N GLU A 27 6.18 -0.36 -4.09
CA GLU A 27 6.44 0.41 -2.88
C GLU A 27 5.15 1.08 -2.41
N ILE A 28 4.94 1.12 -1.10
CA ILE A 28 3.87 1.90 -0.46
C ILE A 28 4.54 2.92 0.46
N SER A 29 4.25 4.19 0.22
CA SER A 29 4.71 5.30 1.05
C SER A 29 3.54 5.84 1.85
N LEU A 30 3.70 6.02 3.16
CA LEU A 30 2.74 6.72 4.01
C LEU A 30 3.11 8.20 4.02
N VAL A 31 2.18 9.06 3.63
CA VAL A 31 2.35 10.52 3.69
C VAL A 31 1.50 11.12 4.80
N ASP A 32 2.04 12.11 5.52
CA ASP A 32 1.27 12.88 6.51
C ASP A 32 0.30 13.86 5.81
N ASP A 33 -0.55 14.50 6.61
CA ASP A 33 -1.53 15.49 6.14
C ASP A 33 -0.89 16.72 5.48
N ARG A 34 0.43 16.87 5.59
CA ARG A 34 1.24 17.93 4.96
C ARG A 34 1.94 17.45 3.69
N GLY A 35 1.65 16.22 3.24
CA GLY A 35 2.23 15.61 2.05
C GLY A 35 3.68 15.17 2.22
N ARG A 36 4.20 15.10 3.45
CA ARG A 36 5.55 14.63 3.72
C ARG A 36 5.53 13.12 3.89
N GLU A 37 6.47 12.45 3.24
CA GLU A 37 6.67 11.01 3.38
C GLU A 37 7.16 10.71 4.79
N VAL A 38 6.38 9.91 5.52
CA VAL A 38 6.66 9.51 6.90
C VAL A 38 7.39 8.18 6.89
N GLU A 39 6.86 7.22 6.13
CA GLU A 39 7.41 5.86 6.03
C GLU A 39 7.27 5.33 4.61
N LYS A 40 8.16 4.40 4.26
CA LYS A 40 8.17 3.70 2.99
C LYS A 40 8.34 2.20 3.22
N PHE A 41 7.52 1.42 2.55
CA PHE A 41 7.51 -0.04 2.62
C PHE A 41 7.70 -0.62 1.23
N GLU A 42 8.67 -1.52 1.08
CA GLU A 42 8.81 -2.32 -0.12
C GLU A 42 7.86 -3.52 -0.03
N ILE A 43 7.06 -3.71 -1.08
CA ILE A 43 6.03 -4.75 -1.11
C ILE A 43 6.42 -5.80 -2.15
N PRO A 44 6.61 -7.07 -1.72
CA PRO A 44 6.98 -8.14 -2.62
C PRO A 44 5.81 -8.56 -3.53
N ALA A 45 6.15 -9.09 -4.70
CA ALA A 45 5.16 -9.71 -5.57
C ALA A 45 4.47 -10.89 -4.88
N GLY A 46 3.15 -10.97 -5.01
CA GLY A 46 2.31 -11.97 -4.35
C GLY A 46 1.80 -11.56 -2.97
N ALA A 47 2.23 -10.40 -2.44
CA ALA A 47 1.65 -9.86 -1.22
C ALA A 47 0.16 -9.56 -1.41
N THR A 48 -0.64 -9.86 -0.40
CA THR A 48 -2.04 -9.44 -0.34
C THR A 48 -2.11 -8.11 0.40
N LEU A 49 -2.71 -7.10 -0.21
CA LEU A 49 -2.90 -5.79 0.41
C LEU A 49 -4.26 -5.72 1.08
N ARG A 50 -4.29 -5.01 2.20
CA ARG A 50 -5.52 -4.70 2.95
C ARG A 50 -5.99 -3.26 2.79
N VAL A 51 -5.13 -2.42 2.21
CA VAL A 51 -5.36 -0.99 1.98
C VAL A 51 -5.41 -0.68 0.48
N GLU A 52 -6.08 0.39 0.12
CA GLU A 52 -6.16 0.90 -1.24
C GLU A 52 -5.31 2.17 -1.44
N GLU A 53 -5.10 2.58 -2.69
CA GLU A 53 -4.37 3.81 -2.98
C GLU A 53 -5.15 5.03 -2.48
N ASN A 54 -4.47 5.93 -1.78
CA ASN A 54 -5.03 7.10 -1.10
C ASN A 54 -5.87 6.79 0.12
N ASP A 55 -5.84 5.55 0.61
CA ASP A 55 -6.56 5.19 1.82
C ASP A 55 -5.91 5.79 3.07
N THR A 56 -6.73 6.10 4.07
CA THR A 56 -6.27 6.73 5.31
C THR A 56 -5.90 5.65 6.32
N VAL A 57 -4.60 5.41 6.47
CA VAL A 57 -4.04 4.36 7.34
C VAL A 57 -3.69 4.95 8.70
N LYS A 58 -4.10 4.27 9.77
CA LYS A 58 -3.71 4.66 11.13
C LYS A 58 -2.36 4.08 11.51
N THR A 59 -1.65 4.77 12.40
CA THR A 59 -0.38 4.28 12.93
C THR A 59 -0.62 2.95 13.65
N GLY A 60 0.04 1.88 13.20
CA GLY A 60 -0.13 0.51 13.72
C GLY A 60 -1.12 -0.36 12.93
N GLU A 61 -1.71 0.15 11.85
CA GLU A 61 -2.60 -0.63 10.99
C GLU A 61 -1.80 -1.49 10.00
N THR A 62 -2.23 -2.74 9.84
CA THR A 62 -1.56 -3.73 8.99
C THR A 62 -1.85 -3.46 7.52
N VAL A 63 -0.80 -3.10 6.78
CA VAL A 63 -0.87 -2.74 5.35
C VAL A 63 -0.98 -3.97 4.44
N CYS A 64 -0.53 -5.15 4.90
CA CYS A 64 -0.53 -6.45 4.22
C CYS A 64 -0.91 -7.62 5.16
#